data_AF-A0A3B7MAN2-F1
#
_entry.id   AF-A0A3B7MAN2-F1
#
_cell.length_a   1.000
_cell.length_b   1.000
_cell.length_c   1.000
_cell.angle_alpha   90.00
_cell.angle_beta   90.00
_cell.angle_gamma   90.00
#
_symmetry.space_group_name_H-M   'P 1'
#
loop_
_entity.id
_entity.type
_entity.pdbx_description
1 polymer ?
#
loop_
_entity_poly.entity_id
_entity_poly.type
_entity_poly.pdbx_seq_one_letter_code
_entity_poly.pdbx_strand_id
1 'polypeptide(L)'
;MKKPASASVSNLSQVSPLTEIKNQDQVVPTQQLKLRRSLLANLLVFVAGCGILAFAGWFLYRHLTTVRSRDAVINGVIVNVRAPEEGTLEELKARVGEFIEPTDTPLALIENDYVSQGNAREVEKWLERRQGELEAAQAKLAQLQELLASAQRDERNQQVLEVEQTQRQVAAAQAKLAAAKANLADAKARYQLAKINYRRFSQLAQQGAVPQAQADAALTELQQSQAQVAARQRDVEAAARTVEALKADARAAELGLTLRHTRSNYDPRLRLQELQIQIGEQQAIVKGLQREIAAQQRQVAQAQREVAQRKVVKVAAPIAGYVWRVDARPGMFLGKGDQILQLLDCQRRWLDVFVDEQSLRLIHPGTRAKIELYGGKGKVLQGTVSNIRSGLGRLNPGDDQVIPIPENYPRQSQVRVELDADQDWGEGNFCYVGYTARVTFQILP
;
A
#
# COMPACT_ATOMS: atom_id res chain seq x y z
N MET A 1 -80.81 -56.35 -43.10
CA MET A 1 -81.54 -57.61 -43.40
C MET A 1 -80.67 -58.48 -44.30
N LYS A 2 -80.59 -59.79 -44.00
CA LYS A 2 -80.06 -60.93 -44.77
C LYS A 2 -78.53 -61.15 -44.89
N LYS A 3 -78.01 -61.97 -43.96
CA LYS A 3 -77.15 -63.17 -44.15
C LYS A 3 -77.72 -64.14 -45.23
N PRO A 4 -77.07 -65.29 -45.61
CA PRO A 4 -75.85 -65.99 -45.10
C PRO A 4 -74.87 -66.50 -46.23
N ALA A 5 -73.63 -66.93 -45.93
CA ALA A 5 -73.05 -68.30 -45.78
C ALA A 5 -73.04 -69.18 -47.08
N SER A 6 -72.16 -70.14 -47.37
CA SER A 6 -71.28 -71.04 -46.59
C SER A 6 -70.42 -71.94 -47.53
N ALA A 7 -69.35 -72.55 -46.99
CA ALA A 7 -68.78 -73.90 -47.28
C ALA A 7 -68.08 -74.12 -48.65
N SER A 8 -66.79 -74.52 -48.79
CA SER A 8 -65.95 -75.60 -48.21
C SER A 8 -66.15 -76.99 -48.83
N VAL A 9 -65.01 -77.66 -49.10
CA VAL A 9 -64.73 -79.13 -49.11
C VAL A 9 -64.29 -79.76 -50.46
N SER A 10 -62.96 -79.91 -50.57
CA SER A 10 -62.12 -81.09 -50.90
C SER A 10 -62.37 -82.07 -52.07
N ASN A 11 -61.23 -82.39 -52.70
CA ASN A 11 -60.64 -83.73 -52.90
C ASN A 11 -60.82 -84.53 -54.22
N LEU A 12 -59.63 -84.93 -54.72
CA LEU A 12 -59.22 -86.25 -55.25
C LEU A 12 -59.90 -86.83 -56.50
N SER A 13 -59.07 -87.18 -57.49
CA SER A 13 -58.90 -88.54 -58.06
C SER A 13 -58.25 -88.44 -59.48
N GLN A 14 -57.02 -88.94 -59.64
CA GLN A 14 -56.63 -90.28 -60.16
C GLN A 14 -56.66 -90.38 -61.70
N VAL A 15 -55.47 -90.45 -62.34
CA VAL A 15 -54.68 -91.66 -62.74
C VAL A 15 -55.10 -92.21 -64.12
N SER A 16 -54.09 -92.23 -64.99
CA SER A 16 -53.74 -92.93 -66.26
C SER A 16 -54.50 -94.23 -66.63
N PRO A 17 -54.24 -94.91 -67.78
CA PRO A 17 -53.14 -94.79 -68.77
C PRO A 17 -53.52 -95.08 -70.26
N LEU A 18 -52.47 -95.33 -71.08
CA LEU A 18 -52.43 -95.98 -72.42
C LEU A 18 -52.74 -95.02 -73.60
N THR A 19 -52.05 -95.00 -74.75
CA THR A 19 -51.13 -95.96 -75.39
C THR A 19 -50.33 -95.23 -76.48
N GLU A 20 -49.21 -95.83 -76.81
CA GLU A 20 -48.22 -95.57 -77.85
C GLU A 20 -48.76 -95.55 -79.30
N ILE A 21 -48.10 -94.80 -80.20
CA ILE A 21 -47.64 -95.15 -81.58
C ILE A 21 -47.43 -93.89 -82.47
N LYS A 22 -46.14 -93.57 -82.70
CA LYS A 22 -45.43 -93.30 -83.98
C LYS A 22 -45.75 -92.05 -84.87
N ASN A 23 -44.85 -91.07 -84.74
CA ASN A 23 -44.02 -90.37 -85.75
C ASN A 23 -44.52 -90.08 -87.18
N GLN A 24 -44.46 -88.79 -87.57
CA GLN A 24 -43.98 -88.35 -88.89
C GLN A 24 -43.47 -86.89 -88.88
N ASP A 25 -42.33 -86.70 -89.55
CA ASP A 25 -41.48 -85.51 -89.64
C ASP A 25 -42.11 -84.32 -90.39
N GLN A 26 -41.75 -83.08 -90.00
CA GLN A 26 -41.48 -81.97 -90.93
C GLN A 26 -40.45 -80.97 -90.38
N VAL A 27 -39.44 -80.68 -91.20
CA VAL A 27 -38.31 -79.75 -90.99
C VAL A 27 -38.59 -78.43 -91.73
N VAL A 28 -38.31 -77.28 -91.11
CA VAL A 28 -38.36 -75.92 -91.72
C VAL A 28 -37.00 -75.21 -91.49
N PRO A 29 -36.38 -74.54 -92.48
CA PRO A 29 -35.01 -74.04 -92.38
C PRO A 29 -34.86 -72.59 -91.88
N THR A 30 -33.63 -72.30 -91.45
CA THR A 30 -33.03 -71.14 -90.76
C THR A 30 -32.67 -69.95 -91.67
N GLN A 31 -32.65 -68.72 -91.13
CA GLN A 31 -31.82 -67.61 -91.63
C GLN A 31 -31.17 -66.81 -90.48
N GLN A 32 -29.84 -66.72 -90.48
CA GLN A 32 -29.01 -65.88 -89.60
C GLN A 32 -28.32 -64.79 -90.41
N LEU A 33 -28.37 -63.52 -89.97
CA LEU A 33 -27.61 -62.40 -90.52
C LEU A 33 -26.41 -62.08 -89.62
N LYS A 34 -25.18 -62.24 -90.13
CA LYS A 34 -23.91 -61.86 -89.46
C LYS A 34 -23.48 -60.45 -89.91
N LEU A 35 -23.34 -59.49 -88.99
CA LEU A 35 -22.65 -58.21 -89.23
C LEU A 35 -21.17 -58.29 -88.79
N ARG A 36 -20.22 -57.96 -89.67
CA ARG A 36 -18.80 -57.75 -89.34
C ARG A 36 -18.60 -56.34 -88.75
N ARG A 37 -18.01 -56.21 -87.56
CA ARG A 37 -17.66 -54.92 -86.89
C ARG A 37 -16.19 -54.54 -87.13
N SER A 38 -15.89 -53.25 -87.38
CA SER A 38 -14.55 -52.72 -87.71
C SER A 38 -13.72 -52.32 -86.48
N LEU A 39 -12.39 -52.43 -86.56
CA LEU A 39 -11.44 -52.25 -85.44
C LEU A 39 -11.45 -50.85 -84.79
N LEU A 40 -11.78 -49.79 -85.55
CA LEU A 40 -11.83 -48.41 -85.03
C LEU A 40 -12.96 -48.20 -84.00
N ALA A 41 -14.09 -48.88 -84.18
CA ALA A 41 -15.21 -48.81 -83.23
C ALA A 41 -14.83 -49.42 -81.87
N ASN A 42 -14.02 -50.48 -81.88
CA ASN A 42 -13.55 -51.11 -80.64
C ASN A 42 -12.57 -50.20 -79.86
N LEU A 43 -11.75 -49.41 -80.55
CA LEU A 43 -10.75 -48.53 -79.90
C LEU A 43 -11.42 -47.32 -79.23
N LEU A 44 -12.43 -46.72 -79.86
CA LEU A 44 -13.23 -45.64 -79.25
C LEU A 44 -14.01 -46.11 -78.02
N VAL A 45 -14.61 -47.30 -78.10
CA VAL A 45 -15.32 -47.90 -76.94
C VAL A 45 -14.35 -48.19 -75.80
N PHE A 46 -13.11 -48.61 -76.10
CA PHE A 46 -12.08 -48.85 -75.08
C PHE A 46 -11.66 -47.56 -74.38
N VAL A 47 -11.38 -46.48 -75.10
CA VAL A 47 -11.00 -45.18 -74.51
C VAL A 47 -12.14 -44.58 -73.69
N ALA A 48 -13.38 -44.63 -74.18
CA ALA A 48 -14.55 -44.20 -73.41
C ALA A 48 -14.75 -45.05 -72.14
N GLY A 49 -14.53 -46.36 -72.22
CA GLY A 49 -14.54 -47.27 -71.07
C GLY A 49 -13.47 -46.94 -70.04
N CYS A 50 -12.22 -46.70 -70.47
CA CYS A 50 -11.14 -46.27 -69.58
C CYS A 50 -11.42 -44.91 -68.94
N GLY A 51 -11.99 -43.95 -69.67
CA GLY A 51 -12.40 -42.65 -69.14
C GLY A 51 -13.47 -42.76 -68.06
N ILE A 52 -14.49 -43.60 -68.29
CA ILE A 52 -15.55 -43.87 -67.30
C ILE A 52 -14.97 -44.60 -66.08
N LEU A 53 -14.07 -45.56 -66.26
CA LEU A 53 -13.41 -46.27 -65.16
C LEU A 53 -12.49 -45.35 -64.35
N ALA A 54 -11.75 -44.44 -64.99
CA ALA A 54 -10.93 -43.46 -64.31
C ALA A 54 -11.79 -42.44 -63.54
N PHE A 55 -12.90 -41.97 -64.13
CA PHE A 55 -13.86 -41.10 -63.45
C PHE A 55 -14.56 -41.81 -62.29
N ALA A 56 -14.99 -43.05 -62.47
CA ALA A 56 -15.58 -43.88 -61.43
C ALA A 56 -14.57 -44.16 -60.32
N GLY A 57 -13.32 -44.48 -60.66
CA GLY A 57 -12.22 -44.66 -59.70
C GLY A 57 -11.92 -43.39 -58.92
N TRP A 58 -11.87 -42.24 -59.57
CA TRP A 58 -11.68 -40.94 -58.93
C TRP A 58 -12.86 -40.52 -58.04
N PHE A 59 -14.09 -40.77 -58.51
CA PHE A 59 -15.32 -40.51 -57.77
C PHE A 59 -15.41 -41.42 -56.53
N LEU A 60 -15.13 -42.71 -56.69
CA LEU A 60 -15.09 -43.68 -55.60
C LEU A 60 -13.98 -43.34 -54.60
N TYR A 61 -12.78 -42.97 -55.09
CA TYR A 61 -11.67 -42.51 -54.26
C TYR A 61 -12.07 -41.31 -53.41
N ARG A 62 -12.66 -40.27 -54.00
CA ARG A 62 -13.16 -39.10 -53.25
C ARG A 62 -14.28 -39.43 -52.27
N HIS A 63 -15.15 -40.37 -52.62
CA HIS A 63 -16.26 -40.76 -51.75
C HIS A 63 -15.80 -41.62 -50.56
N LEU A 64 -14.71 -42.38 -50.71
CA LEU A 64 -14.12 -43.21 -49.66
C LEU A 64 -13.12 -42.45 -48.77
N THR A 65 -12.44 -41.41 -49.28
CA THR A 65 -11.39 -40.67 -48.55
C THR A 65 -11.86 -39.36 -47.92
N THR A 66 -13.16 -39.04 -47.99
CA THR A 66 -13.71 -37.82 -47.34
C THR A 66 -14.90 -38.14 -46.46
N VAL A 67 -14.76 -37.87 -45.15
CA VAL A 67 -15.92 -37.80 -44.24
C VAL A 67 -16.39 -36.36 -44.19
N ARG A 68 -17.68 -36.14 -44.45
CA ARG A 68 -18.31 -34.83 -44.38
C ARG A 68 -19.31 -34.81 -43.25
N SER A 69 -19.18 -33.83 -42.35
CA SER A 69 -20.22 -33.49 -41.39
C SER A 69 -20.81 -32.13 -41.74
N ARG A 70 -22.12 -32.02 -41.56
CA ARG A 70 -22.86 -30.75 -41.69
C ARG A 70 -23.20 -30.13 -40.34
N ASP A 71 -22.97 -30.87 -39.25
CA ASP A 71 -23.35 -30.53 -37.90
C ASP A 71 -22.08 -30.25 -37.10
N ALA A 72 -21.55 -29.03 -37.28
CA ALA A 72 -20.43 -28.53 -36.51
C ALA A 72 -20.72 -27.12 -36.02
N VAL A 73 -20.30 -26.80 -34.80
CA VAL A 73 -20.43 -25.46 -34.21
C VAL A 73 -19.09 -25.04 -33.63
N ILE A 74 -18.70 -23.79 -33.88
CA ILE A 74 -17.51 -23.21 -33.26
C ILE A 74 -17.83 -22.83 -31.82
N ASN A 75 -16.97 -23.26 -30.91
CA ASN A 75 -17.05 -23.04 -29.49
C ASN A 75 -15.76 -22.36 -28.99
N GLY A 76 -15.77 -21.84 -27.77
CA GLY A 76 -14.62 -21.13 -27.21
C GLY A 76 -14.59 -21.15 -25.69
N VAL A 77 -13.43 -20.79 -25.13
CA VAL A 77 -13.27 -20.65 -23.67
C VAL A 77 -13.93 -19.34 -23.21
N ILE A 78 -14.72 -19.43 -22.14
CA ILE A 78 -15.21 -18.27 -21.40
C ILE A 78 -14.29 -18.01 -20.21
N VAL A 79 -13.80 -16.78 -20.08
CA VAL A 79 -13.03 -16.31 -18.93
C VAL A 79 -13.90 -15.38 -18.10
N ASN A 80 -14.15 -15.76 -16.85
CA ASN A 80 -14.93 -14.97 -15.92
C ASN A 80 -14.05 -13.89 -15.27
N VAL A 81 -14.40 -12.63 -15.48
CA VAL A 81 -13.79 -11.49 -14.78
C VAL A 81 -14.53 -11.32 -13.46
N ARG A 82 -13.78 -11.40 -12.36
CA ARG A 82 -14.33 -11.40 -11.00
C ARG A 82 -13.83 -10.18 -10.22
N ALA A 83 -14.61 -9.76 -9.23
CA ALA A 83 -14.26 -8.69 -8.31
C ALA A 83 -13.08 -9.13 -7.41
N PRO A 84 -11.93 -8.43 -7.43
CA PRO A 84 -10.76 -8.80 -6.63
C PRO A 84 -10.96 -8.48 -5.13
N GLU A 85 -11.79 -7.49 -4.81
CA GLU A 85 -12.18 -7.08 -3.45
C GLU A 85 -13.68 -6.77 -3.42
N GLU A 86 -14.24 -6.63 -2.22
CA GLU A 86 -15.64 -6.23 -2.02
C GLU A 86 -15.84 -4.72 -2.21
N GLY A 87 -16.99 -4.32 -2.76
CA GLY A 87 -17.37 -2.91 -2.92
C GLY A 87 -18.53 -2.70 -3.88
N THR A 88 -18.89 -1.44 -4.10
CA THR A 88 -19.96 -1.06 -5.03
C THR A 88 -19.35 -0.73 -6.39
N LEU A 89 -19.91 -1.30 -7.46
CA LEU A 89 -19.48 -1.01 -8.82
C LEU A 89 -19.91 0.41 -9.22
N GLU A 90 -18.98 1.36 -9.36
CA GLU A 90 -19.29 2.72 -9.80
C GLU A 90 -19.44 2.80 -11.32
N GLU A 91 -18.45 2.28 -12.04
CA GLU A 91 -18.36 2.40 -13.48
C GLU A 91 -17.99 1.04 -14.09
N LEU A 92 -18.67 0.69 -15.19
CA LEU A 92 -18.37 -0.47 -16.01
C LEU A 92 -18.27 -0.06 -17.48
N LYS A 93 -17.05 -0.10 -18.03
CA LYS A 93 -16.72 0.22 -19.42
C LYS A 93 -16.70 -1.05 -20.28
N ALA A 94 -17.83 -1.75 -20.28
CA ALA A 94 -17.99 -2.95 -21.09
C ALA A 94 -19.45 -3.15 -21.46
N ARG A 95 -19.72 -3.41 -22.75
CA ARG A 95 -21.05 -3.79 -23.25
C ARG A 95 -20.98 -5.15 -23.91
N VAL A 96 -22.06 -5.93 -23.79
CA VAL A 96 -22.19 -7.22 -24.47
C VAL A 96 -21.96 -7.03 -25.98
N GLY A 97 -21.04 -7.81 -26.56
CA GLY A 97 -20.65 -7.72 -27.96
C GLY A 97 -19.49 -6.78 -28.30
N GLU A 98 -18.99 -6.01 -27.33
CA GLU A 98 -17.79 -5.19 -27.49
C GLU A 98 -16.52 -6.05 -27.44
N PHE A 99 -15.53 -5.71 -28.25
CA PHE A 99 -14.20 -6.33 -28.18
C PHE A 99 -13.32 -5.51 -27.22
N ILE A 100 -12.73 -6.17 -26.24
CA ILE A 100 -11.91 -5.53 -25.22
C ILE A 100 -10.48 -6.06 -25.33
N GLU A 101 -9.53 -5.14 -25.41
CA GLU A 101 -8.11 -5.44 -25.31
C GLU A 101 -7.62 -5.27 -23.87
N PRO A 102 -6.67 -6.10 -23.41
CA PRO A 102 -6.02 -5.96 -22.11
C PRO A 102 -5.08 -4.74 -22.16
N THR A 103 -5.66 -3.57 -21.94
CA THR A 103 -4.98 -2.27 -21.89
C THR A 103 -4.91 -1.77 -20.45
N ASP A 104 -4.14 -0.70 -20.21
CA ASP A 104 -4.02 -0.06 -18.89
C ASP A 104 -5.32 0.63 -18.43
N THR A 105 -6.35 0.72 -19.27
CA THR A 105 -7.64 1.29 -18.88
C THR A 105 -8.47 0.29 -18.08
N PRO A 106 -8.92 0.63 -16.87
CA PRO A 106 -9.74 -0.27 -16.07
C PRO A 106 -11.12 -0.47 -16.71
N LEU A 107 -11.55 -1.72 -16.75
CA LEU A 107 -12.85 -2.16 -17.23
C LEU A 107 -13.95 -1.86 -16.22
N ALA A 108 -13.66 -2.02 -14.93
CA ALA A 108 -14.57 -1.68 -13.84
C ALA A 108 -13.84 -0.91 -12.73
N LEU A 109 -14.56 0.03 -12.13
CA LEU A 109 -14.16 0.74 -10.92
C LEU A 109 -15.09 0.30 -9.79
N ILE A 110 -14.51 -0.31 -8.77
CA ILE A 110 -15.23 -0.74 -7.57
C ILE A 110 -14.82 0.21 -6.44
N GLU A 111 -15.80 0.90 -5.86
CA GLU A 111 -15.59 1.76 -4.69
C GLU A 111 -15.95 1.01 -3.41
N ASN A 112 -15.02 0.96 -2.46
CA ASN A 112 -15.25 0.38 -1.15
C ASN A 112 -15.49 1.48 -0.11
N ASP A 113 -16.77 1.76 0.16
CA ASP A 113 -17.21 2.74 1.16
C ASP A 113 -17.18 2.21 2.61
N TYR A 114 -17.00 0.90 2.80
CA TYR A 114 -17.03 0.27 4.13
C TYR A 114 -15.68 0.30 4.86
N VAL A 115 -14.68 0.98 4.30
CA VAL A 115 -13.40 1.18 4.99
C VAL A 115 -13.64 2.02 6.26
N SER A 116 -13.60 1.32 7.40
CA SER A 116 -14.10 1.76 8.70
C SER A 116 -13.71 3.20 9.09
N GLN A 117 -14.71 4.08 9.13
CA GLN A 117 -14.60 5.43 9.70
C GLN A 117 -14.58 5.43 11.25
N GLY A 118 -14.88 4.31 11.90
CA GLY A 118 -14.93 4.19 13.37
C GLY A 118 -13.60 4.55 14.05
N ASN A 119 -12.48 4.13 13.46
CA ASN A 119 -11.14 4.38 14.00
C ASN A 119 -10.74 5.86 13.91
N ALA A 120 -11.31 6.64 12.98
CA ALA A 120 -10.94 8.03 12.78
C ALA A 120 -11.37 8.91 13.97
N ARG A 121 -12.61 8.74 14.45
CA ARG A 121 -13.15 9.53 15.57
C ARG A 121 -12.43 9.25 16.89
N GLU A 122 -12.02 8.01 17.11
CA GLU A 122 -11.25 7.65 18.31
C GLU A 122 -9.87 8.30 18.31
N VAL A 123 -9.21 8.31 17.14
CA VAL A 123 -7.89 8.94 17.01
C VAL A 123 -7.98 10.47 17.07
N GLU A 124 -9.03 11.07 16.52
CA GLU A 124 -9.29 12.51 16.68
C GLU A 124 -9.42 12.91 18.15
N LYS A 125 -10.25 12.19 18.91
CA LYS A 125 -10.39 12.43 20.37
C LYS A 125 -9.08 12.24 21.13
N TRP A 126 -8.29 11.23 20.75
CA TRP A 126 -6.98 11.01 21.34
C TRP A 126 -6.02 12.18 21.03
N LEU A 127 -6.02 12.67 19.79
CA LEU A 127 -5.20 13.81 19.38
C LEU A 127 -5.60 15.08 20.11
N GLU A 128 -6.90 15.38 20.20
CA GLU A 128 -7.42 16.54 20.93
C GLU A 128 -6.99 16.50 22.41
N ARG A 129 -7.13 15.34 23.07
CA ARG A 129 -6.68 15.17 24.45
C ARG A 129 -5.19 15.42 24.61
N ARG A 130 -4.35 14.85 23.74
CA ARG A 130 -2.89 15.03 23.80
C ARG A 130 -2.46 16.44 23.46
N GLN A 131 -3.16 17.12 22.55
CA GLN A 131 -2.94 18.53 22.27
C GLN A 131 -3.27 19.40 23.49
N GLY A 132 -4.38 19.14 24.18
CA GLY A 132 -4.69 19.84 25.44
C GLY A 132 -3.65 19.60 26.53
N GLU A 133 -3.12 18.38 26.66
CA GLU A 133 -2.02 18.07 27.58
C GLU A 133 -0.73 18.81 27.19
N LEU A 134 -0.42 18.94 25.90
CA LEU A 134 0.71 19.71 25.39
C LEU A 134 0.57 21.20 25.70
N GLU A 135 -0.61 21.79 25.47
CA GLU A 135 -0.89 23.19 25.77
C GLU A 135 -0.77 23.47 27.27
N ALA A 136 -1.32 22.60 28.13
CA ALA A 136 -1.17 22.71 29.58
C ALA A 136 0.31 22.61 30.01
N ALA A 137 1.08 21.70 29.39
CA ALA A 137 2.51 21.55 29.66
C ALA A 137 3.31 22.78 29.20
N GLN A 138 2.94 23.41 28.09
CA GLN A 138 3.52 24.65 27.59
C GLN A 138 3.18 25.85 28.47
N ALA A 139 1.94 25.95 28.93
CA ALA A 139 1.52 27.01 29.87
C ALA A 139 2.30 26.91 31.18
N LYS A 140 2.48 25.70 31.72
CA LYS A 140 3.32 25.47 32.91
C LYS A 140 4.79 25.84 32.66
N LEU A 141 5.32 25.53 31.47
CA LEU A 141 6.68 25.94 31.09
C LEU A 141 6.81 27.47 31.05
N ALA A 142 5.85 28.18 30.45
CA ALA A 142 5.83 29.64 30.41
C ALA A 142 5.75 30.25 31.83
N GLN A 143 4.94 29.66 32.71
CA GLN A 143 4.88 30.05 34.12
C GLN A 143 6.23 29.88 34.83
N LEU A 144 6.91 28.74 34.63
CA LEU A 144 8.24 28.50 35.20
C LEU A 144 9.28 29.48 34.65
N GLN A 145 9.20 29.86 33.38
CA GLN A 145 10.08 30.87 32.78
C GLN A 145 9.87 32.26 33.37
N GLU A 146 8.63 32.67 33.67
CA GLU A 146 8.37 33.94 34.35
C GLU A 146 8.90 33.91 35.80
N LEU A 147 8.73 32.80 36.51
CA LEU A 147 9.31 32.61 37.84
C LEU A 147 10.85 32.65 37.83
N LEU A 148 11.47 32.13 36.77
CA LEU A 148 12.92 32.26 36.58
C LEU A 148 13.30 33.73 36.38
N ALA A 149 12.56 34.47 35.56
CA ALA A 149 12.81 35.90 35.33
C ALA A 149 12.65 36.72 36.61
N SER A 150 11.64 36.42 37.45
CA SER A 150 11.48 37.08 38.75
C SER A 150 12.63 36.76 39.69
N ALA A 151 13.02 35.49 39.81
CA ALA A 151 14.15 35.08 40.65
C ALA A 151 15.49 35.72 40.20
N GLN A 152 15.68 35.91 38.89
CA GLN A 152 16.87 36.61 38.36
C GLN A 152 16.87 38.09 38.72
N ARG A 153 15.70 38.75 38.71
CA ARG A 153 15.57 40.14 39.16
C ARG A 153 15.86 40.24 40.66
N ASP A 154 15.35 39.31 41.45
CA ASP A 154 15.57 39.27 42.90
C ASP A 154 17.05 39.04 43.24
N GLU A 155 17.75 38.13 42.55
CA GLU A 155 19.19 37.93 42.72
C GLU A 155 19.98 39.23 42.48
N ARG A 156 19.69 39.93 41.36
CA ARG A 156 20.37 41.19 41.03
C ARG A 156 20.08 42.27 42.06
N ASN A 157 18.82 42.42 42.46
CA ASN A 157 18.42 43.41 43.46
C ASN A 157 19.11 43.13 44.79
N GLN A 158 19.15 41.87 45.22
CA GLN A 158 19.83 41.48 46.45
C GLN A 158 21.34 41.75 46.38
N GLN A 159 21.99 41.45 45.26
CA GLN A 159 23.40 41.74 45.07
C GLN A 159 23.70 43.24 45.14
N VAL A 160 22.88 44.07 44.47
CA VAL A 160 23.02 45.54 44.50
C VAL A 160 22.89 46.06 45.93
N LEU A 161 21.87 45.61 46.66
CA LEU A 161 21.64 46.03 48.05
C LEU A 161 22.76 45.58 49.00
N GLU A 162 23.32 44.38 48.79
CA GLU A 162 24.44 43.86 49.58
C GLU A 162 25.72 44.67 49.34
N VAL A 163 26.03 45.01 48.09
CA VAL A 163 27.15 45.89 47.74
C VAL A 163 26.96 47.28 48.34
N GLU A 164 25.77 47.86 48.23
CA GLU A 164 25.47 49.17 48.80
C GLU A 164 25.61 49.18 50.34
N GLN A 165 25.16 48.12 51.02
CA GLN A 165 25.28 47.98 52.46
C GLN A 165 26.74 47.86 52.91
N THR A 166 27.54 47.02 52.24
CA THR A 166 28.96 46.84 52.58
C THR A 166 29.78 48.10 52.30
N GLN A 167 29.50 48.81 51.20
CA GLN A 167 30.12 50.11 50.91
C GLN A 167 29.79 51.16 51.99
N ARG A 168 28.54 51.21 52.48
CA ARG A 168 28.16 52.09 53.61
C ARG A 168 28.92 51.75 54.89
N GLN A 169 29.13 50.46 55.18
CA GLN A 169 29.93 50.03 56.32
C GLN A 169 31.41 50.44 56.20
N VAL A 170 32.00 50.32 55.01
CA VAL A 170 33.37 50.78 54.73
C VAL A 170 33.46 52.29 54.95
N ALA A 171 32.52 53.08 54.41
CA ALA A 171 32.50 54.53 54.61
C ALA A 171 32.40 54.92 56.09
N ALA A 172 31.53 54.25 56.86
CA ALA A 172 31.42 54.46 58.30
C ALA A 172 32.71 54.11 59.06
N ALA A 173 33.40 53.03 58.68
CA ALA A 173 34.68 52.65 59.27
C ALA A 173 35.81 53.62 58.89
N GLN A 174 35.82 54.14 57.66
CA GLN A 174 36.75 55.18 57.24
C GLN A 174 36.56 56.47 58.04
N ALA A 175 35.31 56.87 58.32
CA ALA A 175 35.03 58.01 59.18
C ALA A 175 35.55 57.80 60.63
N LYS A 176 35.39 56.59 61.18
CA LYS A 176 35.97 56.24 62.50
C LYS A 176 37.50 56.28 62.49
N LEU A 177 38.14 55.79 61.43
CA LEU A 177 39.60 55.88 61.27
C LEU A 177 40.06 57.34 61.18
N ALA A 178 39.34 58.20 60.46
CA ALA A 178 39.64 59.63 60.40
C ALA A 178 39.53 60.29 61.79
N ALA A 179 38.49 59.97 62.56
CA ALA A 179 38.33 60.44 63.95
C ALA A 179 39.48 59.94 64.86
N ALA A 180 39.87 58.67 64.77
CA ALA A 180 41.00 58.13 65.52
C ALA A 180 42.33 58.84 65.16
N LYS A 181 42.56 59.13 63.88
CA LYS A 181 43.73 59.90 63.43
C LYS A 181 43.72 61.33 63.97
N ALA A 182 42.56 61.98 64.00
CA ALA A 182 42.42 63.32 64.58
C ALA A 182 42.72 63.31 66.10
N ASN A 183 42.20 62.33 66.84
CA ASN A 183 42.48 62.16 68.28
C ASN A 183 43.97 61.89 68.55
N LEU A 184 44.64 61.13 67.68
CA LEU A 184 46.09 60.92 67.76
C LEU A 184 46.85 62.23 67.50
N ALA A 185 46.41 63.05 66.54
CA ALA A 185 47.03 64.35 66.26
C ALA A 185 46.90 65.30 67.46
N ASP A 186 45.73 65.35 68.10
CA ASP A 186 45.52 66.12 69.35
C ASP A 186 46.42 65.61 70.48
N ALA A 187 46.47 64.30 70.71
CA ALA A 187 47.35 63.71 71.73
C ALA A 187 48.83 64.03 71.47
N LYS A 188 49.26 64.00 70.20
CA LYS A 188 50.63 64.40 69.81
C LYS A 188 50.89 65.88 70.09
N ALA A 189 49.94 66.77 69.81
CA ALA A 189 50.07 68.19 70.12
C ALA A 189 50.22 68.43 71.63
N ARG A 190 49.40 67.77 72.46
CA ARG A 190 49.51 67.83 73.93
C ARG A 190 50.85 67.31 74.45
N TYR A 191 51.34 66.19 73.91
CA TYR A 191 52.67 65.67 74.22
C TYR A 191 53.78 66.67 73.88
N GLN A 192 53.70 67.35 72.74
CA GLN A 192 54.69 68.38 72.39
C GLN A 192 54.65 69.56 73.37
N LEU A 193 53.47 70.02 73.76
CA LEU A 193 53.33 71.07 74.77
C LEU A 193 53.91 70.62 76.13
N ALA A 194 53.58 69.42 76.60
CA ALA A 194 54.12 68.85 77.83
C ALA A 194 55.65 68.73 77.78
N LYS A 195 56.21 68.37 76.62
CA LYS A 195 57.66 68.27 76.40
C LYS A 195 58.35 69.63 76.48
N ILE A 196 57.75 70.67 75.91
CA ILE A 196 58.25 72.04 75.99
C ILE A 196 58.18 72.54 77.45
N ASN A 197 57.08 72.30 78.13
CA ASN A 197 56.89 72.72 79.53
C ASN A 197 57.87 72.01 80.47
N TYR A 198 58.05 70.69 80.34
CA TYR A 198 59.06 69.94 81.09
C TYR A 198 60.47 70.51 80.88
N ARG A 199 60.88 70.75 79.62
CA ARG A 199 62.20 71.37 79.33
C ARG A 199 62.37 72.71 80.03
N ARG A 200 61.34 73.56 79.98
CA ARG A 200 61.34 74.89 80.60
C ARG A 200 61.44 74.82 82.12
N PHE A 201 60.58 74.04 82.78
CA PHE A 201 60.56 73.93 84.23
C PHE A 201 61.79 73.18 84.77
N SER A 202 62.33 72.22 84.04
CA SER A 202 63.60 71.55 84.39
C SER A 202 64.77 72.53 84.40
N GLN A 203 64.89 73.41 83.39
CA GLN A 203 65.92 74.45 83.36
C GLN A 203 65.75 75.48 84.48
N LEU A 204 64.52 75.96 84.71
CA LEU A 204 64.24 76.92 85.78
C LEU A 204 64.48 76.34 87.18
N ALA A 205 64.20 75.06 87.39
CA ALA A 205 64.47 74.39 88.67
C ALA A 205 65.97 74.25 88.92
N GLN A 206 66.78 73.92 87.89
CA GLN A 206 68.25 73.89 87.99
C GLN A 206 68.84 75.27 88.35
N GLN A 207 68.17 76.35 87.93
CA GLN A 207 68.55 77.73 88.25
C GLN A 207 68.01 78.23 89.60
N GLY A 208 67.25 77.41 90.34
CA GLY A 208 66.63 77.79 91.62
C GLY A 208 65.43 78.74 91.49
N ALA A 209 64.92 78.99 90.27
CA ALA A 209 63.84 79.95 90.01
C ALA A 209 62.43 79.36 90.23
N VAL A 210 62.29 78.04 90.33
CA VAL A 210 61.02 77.33 90.64
C VAL A 210 61.26 76.13 91.57
N PRO A 211 60.27 75.71 92.39
CA PRO A 211 60.37 74.52 93.23
C PRO A 211 60.52 73.22 92.43
N GLN A 212 61.29 72.25 92.94
CA GLN A 212 61.53 70.96 92.28
C GLN A 212 60.24 70.17 92.02
N ALA A 213 59.26 70.26 92.93
CA ALA A 213 57.94 69.64 92.75
C ALA A 213 57.22 70.08 91.45
N GLN A 214 57.46 71.31 90.94
CA GLN A 214 56.88 71.76 89.67
C GLN A 214 57.54 71.08 88.46
N ALA A 215 58.85 70.83 88.51
CA ALA A 215 59.55 70.08 87.47
C ALA A 215 59.12 68.61 87.45
N ASP A 216 58.94 67.99 88.62
CA ASP A 216 58.46 66.60 88.75
C ASP A 216 57.02 66.44 88.26
N ALA A 217 56.15 67.42 88.53
CA ALA A 217 54.80 67.47 87.98
C ALA A 217 54.82 67.56 86.44
N ALA A 218 55.69 68.39 85.87
CA ALA A 218 55.84 68.51 84.42
C ALA A 218 56.40 67.22 83.77
N LEU A 219 57.29 66.51 84.45
CA LEU A 219 57.77 65.19 84.00
C LEU A 219 56.63 64.16 84.00
N THR A 220 55.81 64.15 85.03
CA THR A 220 54.65 63.24 85.13
C THR A 220 53.64 63.51 84.01
N GLU A 221 53.33 64.77 83.72
CA GLU A 221 52.47 65.18 82.60
C GLU A 221 53.05 64.75 81.24
N LEU A 222 54.37 64.86 81.06
CA LEU A 222 55.04 64.37 79.86
C LEU A 222 54.89 62.85 79.70
N GLN A 223 55.10 62.09 80.78
CA GLN A 223 54.94 60.64 80.75
C GLN A 223 53.47 60.22 80.48
N GLN A 224 52.50 60.91 81.09
CA GLN A 224 51.08 60.66 80.87
C GLN A 224 50.66 60.97 79.42
N SER A 225 51.08 62.11 78.87
CA SER A 225 50.81 62.47 77.48
C SER A 225 51.52 61.53 76.48
N GLN A 226 52.73 61.03 76.81
CA GLN A 226 53.40 60.01 76.02
C GLN A 226 52.61 58.69 75.99
N ALA A 227 52.11 58.25 77.14
CA ALA A 227 51.26 57.06 77.24
C ALA A 227 49.93 57.25 76.45
N GLN A 228 49.34 58.45 76.48
CA GLN A 228 48.16 58.76 75.67
C GLN A 228 48.44 58.68 74.17
N VAL A 229 49.57 59.18 73.68
CA VAL A 229 49.95 59.03 72.26
C VAL A 229 50.04 57.55 71.88
N ALA A 230 50.69 56.72 72.70
CA ALA A 230 50.79 55.28 72.45
C ALA A 230 49.41 54.60 72.44
N ALA A 231 48.50 54.98 73.35
CA ALA A 231 47.13 54.48 73.36
C ALA A 231 46.35 54.88 72.09
N ARG A 232 46.39 56.17 71.71
CA ARG A 232 45.72 56.65 70.48
C ARG A 232 46.32 56.08 69.20
N GLN A 233 47.60 55.75 69.21
CA GLN A 233 48.25 55.07 68.10
C GLN A 233 47.66 53.66 67.90
N ARG A 234 47.43 52.91 68.99
CA ARG A 234 46.75 51.60 68.92
C ARG A 234 45.30 51.73 68.47
N ASP A 235 44.59 52.79 68.86
CA ASP A 235 43.23 53.06 68.37
C ASP A 235 43.21 53.24 66.85
N VAL A 236 44.19 53.96 66.28
CA VAL A 236 44.34 54.13 64.83
C VAL A 236 44.63 52.79 64.14
N GLU A 237 45.52 51.97 64.69
CA GLU A 237 45.84 50.66 64.15
C GLU A 237 44.63 49.71 64.16
N ALA A 238 43.86 49.69 65.25
CA ALA A 238 42.63 48.90 65.36
C ALA A 238 41.56 49.37 64.35
N ALA A 239 41.38 50.69 64.21
CA ALA A 239 40.48 51.26 63.21
C ALA A 239 40.94 50.93 61.78
N ALA A 240 42.25 50.98 61.49
CA ALA A 240 42.80 50.66 60.18
C ALA A 240 42.57 49.19 59.80
N ARG A 241 42.80 48.25 60.74
CA ARG A 241 42.48 46.83 60.53
C ARG A 241 41.00 46.59 60.25
N THR A 242 40.12 47.36 60.92
CA THR A 242 38.67 47.27 60.72
C THR A 242 38.28 47.73 59.31
N VAL A 243 38.87 48.82 58.81
CA VAL A 243 38.66 49.28 57.43
C VAL A 243 39.12 48.23 56.41
N GLU A 244 40.29 47.63 56.60
CA GLU A 244 40.80 46.61 55.67
C GLU A 244 39.93 45.34 55.66
N ALA A 245 39.46 44.88 56.83
CA ALA A 245 38.51 43.76 56.90
C ALA A 245 37.20 44.06 56.15
N LEU A 246 36.61 45.25 56.35
CA LEU A 246 35.36 45.62 55.70
C LEU A 246 35.53 45.89 54.19
N LYS A 247 36.70 46.35 53.74
CA LYS A 247 37.01 46.43 52.30
C LYS A 247 37.09 45.05 51.66
N ALA A 248 37.65 44.07 52.35
CA ALA A 248 37.66 42.69 51.88
C ALA A 248 36.23 42.12 51.78
N ASP A 249 35.39 42.41 52.77
CA ASP A 249 33.97 42.05 52.76
C ASP A 249 33.22 42.73 51.59
N ALA A 250 33.46 44.01 51.32
CA ALA A 250 32.86 44.73 50.19
C ALA A 250 33.31 44.16 48.83
N ARG A 251 34.59 43.83 48.68
CA ARG A 251 35.12 43.18 47.46
C ARG A 251 34.51 41.79 47.25
N ALA A 252 34.29 41.04 48.32
CA ALA A 252 33.60 39.76 48.24
C ALA A 252 32.15 39.95 47.74
N ALA A 253 31.42 40.93 48.28
CA ALA A 253 30.05 41.23 47.84
C ALA A 253 29.98 41.65 46.35
N GLU A 254 30.94 42.43 45.85
CA GLU A 254 31.04 42.77 44.42
C GLU A 254 31.22 41.55 43.52
N LEU A 255 31.99 40.55 43.99
CA LEU A 255 32.15 39.24 43.34
C LEU A 255 30.96 38.31 43.60
N GLY A 256 29.96 38.75 44.36
CA GLY A 256 28.81 37.94 44.76
C GLY A 256 29.18 36.80 45.71
N LEU A 257 30.27 36.93 46.47
CA LEU A 257 30.72 35.99 47.48
C LEU A 257 30.41 36.55 48.87
N THR A 258 30.08 35.70 49.84
CA THR A 258 29.89 36.12 51.24
C THR A 258 30.91 35.44 52.14
N LEU A 259 31.67 36.23 52.92
CA LEU A 259 32.75 35.72 53.79
C LEU A 259 32.34 35.54 55.25
N ARG A 260 31.42 36.37 55.76
CA ARG A 260 31.07 36.43 57.19
C ARG A 260 29.59 36.18 57.51
N HIS A 261 28.72 36.25 56.51
CA HIS A 261 27.30 36.03 56.69
C HIS A 261 26.86 34.84 55.83
N THR A 262 26.23 33.87 56.48
CA THR A 262 25.48 32.82 55.80
C THR A 262 24.23 33.48 55.23
N ARG A 263 24.05 33.42 53.91
CA ARG A 263 22.78 33.81 53.29
C ARG A 263 21.69 32.90 53.86
N SER A 264 20.52 33.47 54.16
CA SER A 264 19.35 32.73 54.65
C SER A 264 18.98 31.60 53.69
N ASN A 265 18.08 30.69 54.09
CA ASN A 265 17.49 29.64 53.22
C ASN A 265 16.81 30.18 51.94
N TYR A 266 16.72 31.50 51.80
CA TYR A 266 16.24 32.22 50.64
C TYR A 266 17.41 32.73 49.77
N ASP A 267 18.37 31.88 49.41
CA ASP A 267 19.41 32.25 48.43
C ASP A 267 18.80 32.16 47.01
N PRO A 268 18.68 33.28 46.28
CA PRO A 268 18.11 33.28 44.94
C PRO A 268 18.86 32.34 43.99
N ARG A 269 20.16 32.10 44.19
CA ARG A 269 20.96 31.23 43.32
C ARG A 269 20.53 29.78 43.39
N LEU A 270 20.23 29.28 44.58
CA LEU A 270 19.70 27.93 44.77
C LEU A 270 18.34 27.82 44.09
N ARG A 271 17.48 28.84 44.26
CA ARG A 271 16.17 28.89 43.62
C ARG A 271 16.27 28.95 42.09
N LEU A 272 17.23 29.69 41.54
CA LEU A 272 17.51 29.74 40.10
C LEU A 272 17.92 28.38 39.58
N GLN A 273 18.82 27.68 40.28
CA GLN A 273 19.24 26.33 39.89
C GLN A 273 18.07 25.35 39.94
N GLU A 274 17.25 25.38 40.99
CA GLU A 274 16.05 24.55 41.12
C GLU A 274 15.06 24.81 39.97
N LEU A 275 14.78 26.08 39.65
CA LEU A 275 13.90 26.46 38.55
C LEU A 275 14.47 26.04 37.19
N GLN A 276 15.78 26.12 36.98
CA GLN A 276 16.42 25.65 35.75
C GLN A 276 16.24 24.13 35.56
N ILE A 277 16.38 23.35 36.64
CA ILE A 277 16.13 21.90 36.61
C ILE A 277 14.66 21.63 36.28
N GLN A 278 13.72 22.29 36.97
CA GLN A 278 12.29 22.14 36.70
C GLN A 278 11.90 22.54 35.28
N ILE A 279 12.51 23.59 34.72
CA ILE A 279 12.34 24.00 33.33
C ILE A 279 12.87 22.92 32.39
N GLY A 280 14.05 22.36 32.66
CA GLY A 280 14.62 21.27 31.85
C GLY A 280 13.73 20.03 31.83
N GLU A 281 13.21 19.63 32.99
CA GLU A 281 12.25 18.53 33.12
C GLU A 281 10.95 18.82 32.35
N GLN A 282 10.38 20.01 32.53
CA GLN A 282 9.15 20.40 31.86
C GLN A 282 9.34 20.51 30.33
N GLN A 283 10.48 20.99 29.86
CA GLN A 283 10.84 21.01 28.44
C GLN A 283 10.96 19.60 27.85
N ALA A 284 11.47 18.63 28.62
CA ALA A 284 11.52 17.24 28.20
C ALA A 284 10.11 16.66 28.03
N ILE A 285 9.18 16.98 28.94
CA ILE A 285 7.76 16.58 28.85
C ILE A 285 7.12 17.17 27.58
N VAL A 286 7.29 18.47 27.34
CA VAL A 286 6.75 19.15 26.14
C VAL A 286 7.29 18.49 24.85
N LYS A 287 8.60 18.23 24.78
CA LYS A 287 9.21 17.54 23.63
C LYS A 287 8.71 16.10 23.49
N GLY A 288 8.48 15.39 24.59
CA GLY A 288 7.90 14.05 24.61
C GLY A 288 6.52 14.02 23.98
N LEU A 289 5.61 14.87 24.48
CA LEU A 289 4.25 15.01 23.95
C LEU A 289 4.23 15.40 22.47
N GLN A 290 5.10 16.33 22.05
CA GLN A 290 5.23 16.71 20.64
C GLN A 290 5.65 15.52 19.75
N ARG A 291 6.58 14.68 20.22
CA ARG A 291 7.00 13.47 19.49
C ARG A 291 5.89 12.44 19.40
N GLU A 292 5.15 12.22 20.49
CA GLU A 292 4.00 11.30 20.50
C GLU A 292 2.91 11.74 19.53
N ILE A 293 2.52 13.02 19.56
CA ILE A 293 1.54 13.60 18.63
C ILE A 293 2.03 13.46 17.18
N ALA A 294 3.27 13.83 16.89
CA ALA A 294 3.84 13.74 15.55
C ALA A 294 4.01 12.29 15.06
N ALA A 295 4.25 11.33 15.96
CA ALA A 295 4.28 9.92 15.62
C ALA A 295 2.87 9.41 15.27
N GLN A 296 1.86 9.74 16.09
CA GLN A 296 0.48 9.33 15.84
C GLN A 296 -0.07 9.94 14.55
N GLN A 297 0.18 11.23 14.31
CA GLN A 297 -0.23 11.89 13.06
C GLN A 297 0.37 11.22 11.82
N ARG A 298 1.63 10.76 11.90
CA ARG A 298 2.26 10.01 10.81
C ARG A 298 1.60 8.67 10.58
N GLN A 299 1.27 7.93 11.64
CA GLN A 299 0.55 6.66 11.53
C GLN A 299 -0.84 6.85 10.90
N VAL A 300 -1.58 7.88 11.32
CA VAL A 300 -2.88 8.22 10.73
C VAL A 300 -2.74 8.59 9.26
N ALA A 301 -1.77 9.43 8.91
CA ALA A 301 -1.55 9.82 7.52
C ALA A 301 -1.19 8.62 6.64
N GLN A 302 -0.42 7.65 7.16
CA GLN A 302 -0.13 6.42 6.46
C GLN A 302 -1.39 5.55 6.30
N ALA A 303 -2.15 5.34 7.38
CA ALA A 303 -3.40 4.60 7.33
C ALA A 303 -4.39 5.23 6.35
N GLN A 304 -4.54 6.55 6.34
CA GLN A 304 -5.39 7.27 5.40
C GLN A 304 -4.96 7.06 3.94
N ARG A 305 -3.65 6.98 3.66
CA ARG A 305 -3.15 6.66 2.32
C ARG A 305 -3.47 5.22 1.93
N GLU A 306 -3.31 4.26 2.84
CA GLU A 306 -3.67 2.86 2.60
C GLU A 306 -5.19 2.70 2.36
N VAL A 307 -6.00 3.41 3.14
CA VAL A 307 -7.46 3.51 2.93
C VAL A 307 -7.78 4.12 1.57
N ALA A 308 -7.15 5.24 1.20
CA ALA A 308 -7.38 5.89 -0.09
C ALA A 308 -6.98 5.00 -1.29
N GLN A 309 -5.92 4.20 -1.15
CA GLN A 309 -5.51 3.23 -2.17
C GLN A 309 -6.50 2.08 -2.32
N ARG A 310 -7.12 1.62 -1.22
CA ARG A 310 -8.11 0.54 -1.23
C ARG A 310 -9.52 1.02 -1.56
N LYS A 311 -9.79 2.31 -1.42
CA LYS A 311 -11.12 2.87 -1.69
C LYS A 311 -11.53 2.67 -3.14
N VAL A 312 -10.61 2.80 -4.09
CA VAL A 312 -10.90 2.62 -5.52
C VAL A 312 -10.11 1.43 -6.07
N VAL A 313 -10.83 0.35 -6.33
CA VAL A 313 -10.27 -0.89 -6.87
C VAL A 313 -10.50 -0.93 -8.38
N LYS A 314 -9.40 -0.95 -9.12
CA LYS A 314 -9.39 -1.01 -10.59
C LYS A 314 -9.39 -2.46 -11.04
N VAL A 315 -10.38 -2.86 -11.84
CA VAL A 315 -10.44 -4.19 -12.45
C VAL A 315 -10.07 -4.08 -13.92
N ALA A 316 -9.04 -4.80 -14.36
CA ALA A 316 -8.59 -4.85 -15.75
C ALA A 316 -9.08 -6.14 -16.44
N ALA A 317 -9.12 -6.13 -17.78
CA ALA A 317 -9.42 -7.32 -18.57
C ALA A 317 -8.22 -8.29 -18.57
N PRO A 318 -8.39 -9.57 -18.17
CA PRO A 318 -7.30 -10.53 -18.10
C PRO A 318 -6.83 -11.05 -19.47
N ILE A 319 -7.69 -10.96 -20.49
CA ILE A 319 -7.45 -11.43 -21.85
C ILE A 319 -8.07 -10.49 -22.88
N ALA A 320 -7.61 -10.56 -24.12
CA ALA A 320 -8.27 -9.93 -25.26
C ALA A 320 -9.45 -10.80 -25.73
N GLY A 321 -10.65 -10.21 -25.85
CA GLY A 321 -11.83 -10.99 -26.19
C GLY A 321 -13.12 -10.20 -26.30
N TYR A 322 -14.19 -10.87 -26.72
CA TYR A 322 -15.52 -10.27 -26.80
C TYR A 322 -16.26 -10.41 -25.46
N VAL A 323 -17.00 -9.38 -25.05
CA VAL A 323 -17.88 -9.47 -23.89
C VAL A 323 -19.07 -10.36 -24.22
N TRP A 324 -19.08 -11.56 -23.63
CA TRP A 324 -20.14 -12.56 -23.83
C TRP A 324 -21.38 -12.25 -23.00
N ARG A 325 -21.17 -11.92 -21.73
CA ARG A 325 -22.23 -11.60 -20.77
C ARG A 325 -21.71 -10.59 -19.75
N VAL A 326 -22.58 -9.67 -19.34
CA VAL A 326 -22.33 -8.75 -18.24
C VAL A 326 -23.32 -9.10 -17.14
N ASP A 327 -22.80 -9.44 -15.96
CA ASP A 327 -23.62 -9.87 -14.81
C ASP A 327 -23.76 -8.73 -13.78
N ALA A 328 -22.75 -7.87 -13.66
CA ALA A 328 -22.77 -6.71 -12.76
C ALA A 328 -23.27 -5.43 -13.44
N ARG A 329 -23.91 -4.55 -12.67
CA ARG A 329 -24.39 -3.24 -13.13
C ARG A 329 -23.86 -2.13 -12.22
N PRO A 330 -23.59 -0.92 -12.74
CA PRO A 330 -23.30 0.24 -11.91
C PRO A 330 -24.33 0.41 -10.77
N GLY A 331 -23.84 0.64 -9.55
CA GLY A 331 -24.63 0.69 -8.31
C GLY A 331 -24.85 -0.65 -7.60
N MET A 332 -24.42 -1.78 -8.19
CA MET A 332 -24.51 -3.10 -7.56
C MET A 332 -23.35 -3.32 -6.58
N PHE A 333 -23.67 -3.85 -5.39
CA PHE A 333 -22.67 -4.33 -4.45
C PHE A 333 -22.13 -5.69 -4.91
N LEU A 334 -20.80 -5.81 -4.96
CA LEU A 334 -20.07 -7.02 -5.34
C LEU A 334 -19.18 -7.45 -4.18
N GLY A 335 -19.28 -8.72 -3.77
CA GLY A 335 -18.36 -9.35 -2.84
C GLY A 335 -17.07 -9.79 -3.53
N LYS A 336 -16.02 -10.07 -2.72
CA LYS A 336 -14.77 -10.63 -3.24
C LYS A 336 -15.03 -11.97 -3.94
N GLY A 337 -14.69 -12.03 -5.23
CA GLY A 337 -14.86 -13.21 -6.08
C GLY A 337 -16.16 -13.25 -6.88
N ASP A 338 -17.07 -12.28 -6.70
CA ASP A 338 -18.30 -12.18 -7.48
C ASP A 338 -17.99 -11.91 -8.95
N GLN A 339 -18.80 -12.48 -9.83
CA GLN A 339 -18.63 -12.36 -11.28
C GLN A 339 -19.13 -11.00 -11.77
N ILE A 340 -18.26 -10.26 -12.46
CA ILE A 340 -18.57 -8.97 -13.07
C ILE A 340 -19.09 -9.18 -14.49
N LEU A 341 -18.30 -9.90 -15.28
CA LEU A 341 -18.62 -10.23 -16.67
C LEU A 341 -17.87 -11.47 -17.15
N GLN A 342 -18.25 -11.93 -18.34
CA GLN A 342 -17.67 -13.06 -19.04
C GLN A 342 -17.05 -12.59 -20.35
N LEU A 343 -15.76 -12.89 -20.55
CA LEU A 343 -15.04 -12.64 -21.79
C LEU A 343 -14.90 -13.93 -22.60
N LEU A 344 -15.16 -13.84 -23.89
CA LEU A 344 -14.91 -14.90 -24.85
C LEU A 344 -13.47 -14.80 -25.35
N ASP A 345 -12.67 -15.83 -25.09
CA ASP A 345 -11.29 -15.92 -25.55
C ASP A 345 -11.22 -16.29 -27.04
N CYS A 346 -10.76 -15.34 -27.85
CA CYS A 346 -10.62 -15.55 -29.30
C CYS A 346 -9.39 -16.37 -29.68
N GLN A 347 -8.40 -16.53 -28.81
CA GLN A 347 -7.23 -17.36 -29.10
C GLN A 347 -7.52 -18.84 -28.81
N ARG A 348 -8.38 -19.13 -27.82
CA ARG A 348 -8.72 -20.51 -27.40
C ARG A 348 -10.11 -20.92 -27.85
N ARG A 349 -10.21 -21.33 -29.11
CA ARG A 349 -11.45 -21.83 -29.75
C ARG A 349 -11.26 -23.21 -30.36
N TRP A 350 -12.35 -23.96 -30.43
CA TRP A 350 -12.39 -25.26 -31.08
C TRP A 350 -13.72 -25.42 -31.81
N LEU A 351 -13.78 -26.41 -32.69
CA LEU A 351 -14.99 -26.80 -33.40
C LEU A 351 -15.48 -28.13 -32.85
N ASP A 352 -16.71 -28.15 -32.36
CA ASP A 352 -17.40 -29.37 -31.96
C ASP A 352 -18.15 -29.90 -33.18
N VAL A 353 -17.69 -31.04 -33.72
CA VAL A 353 -18.21 -31.67 -34.92
C VAL A 353 -18.89 -32.98 -34.55
N PHE A 354 -20.12 -33.20 -35.00
CA PHE A 354 -20.77 -34.48 -34.82
C PHE A 354 -20.66 -35.31 -36.09
N VAL A 355 -20.15 -36.53 -35.94
CA VAL A 355 -19.98 -37.47 -37.05
C VAL A 355 -20.72 -38.76 -36.73
N ASP A 356 -21.19 -39.42 -37.78
CA ASP A 356 -21.77 -40.76 -37.66
C ASP A 356 -20.73 -41.75 -37.13
N GLU A 357 -21.14 -42.64 -36.22
CA GLU A 357 -20.26 -43.59 -35.57
C GLU A 357 -19.53 -44.51 -36.57
N GLN A 358 -20.14 -44.84 -37.72
CA GLN A 358 -19.48 -45.64 -38.76
C GLN A 358 -18.27 -44.92 -39.35
N SER A 359 -18.30 -43.58 -39.38
CA SER A 359 -17.24 -42.73 -39.95
C SER A 359 -16.07 -42.52 -38.99
N LEU A 360 -16.23 -42.82 -37.69
CA LEU A 360 -15.15 -42.67 -36.70
C LEU A 360 -13.97 -43.59 -36.96
N ARG A 361 -14.19 -44.75 -37.57
CA ARG A 361 -13.11 -45.70 -37.92
C ARG A 361 -12.03 -45.06 -38.81
N LEU A 362 -12.39 -43.99 -39.52
CA LEU A 362 -11.54 -43.30 -40.48
C LEU A 362 -10.94 -42.01 -39.91
N ILE A 363 -11.39 -41.55 -38.74
CA ILE A 363 -10.97 -40.28 -38.13
C ILE A 363 -10.12 -40.59 -36.89
N HIS A 364 -8.92 -40.03 -36.84
CA HIS A 364 -8.00 -40.18 -35.72
C HIS A 364 -7.53 -38.81 -35.20
N PRO A 365 -7.10 -38.69 -33.93
CA PRO A 365 -6.38 -37.50 -33.48
C PRO A 365 -5.23 -37.16 -34.43
N GLY A 366 -5.11 -35.88 -34.79
CA GLY A 366 -4.17 -35.37 -35.81
C GLY A 366 -4.73 -35.28 -37.23
N THR A 367 -5.92 -35.85 -37.51
CA THR A 367 -6.55 -35.75 -38.83
C THR A 367 -6.85 -34.29 -39.18
N ARG A 368 -6.49 -33.86 -40.40
CA ARG A 368 -6.75 -32.51 -40.89
C ARG A 368 -8.22 -32.33 -41.27
N ALA A 369 -8.80 -31.22 -40.84
CA ALA A 369 -10.19 -30.86 -41.10
C ALA A 369 -10.27 -29.54 -41.86
N LYS A 370 -11.01 -29.56 -42.98
CA LYS A 370 -11.37 -28.36 -43.75
C LYS A 370 -12.75 -27.90 -43.31
N ILE A 371 -12.87 -26.65 -42.85
CA ILE A 371 -14.05 -26.10 -42.20
C ILE A 371 -14.61 -24.96 -43.06
N GLU A 372 -15.83 -25.11 -43.54
CA GLU A 372 -16.52 -24.13 -44.38
C GLU A 372 -17.71 -23.56 -43.59
N LEU A 373 -17.64 -22.28 -43.21
CA LEU A 373 -18.70 -21.63 -42.42
C LEU A 373 -19.95 -21.37 -43.26
N TYR A 374 -21.14 -21.71 -42.75
CA TYR A 374 -22.39 -21.46 -43.49
C TYR A 374 -22.72 -19.97 -43.64
N GLY A 375 -22.27 -19.13 -42.69
CA GLY A 375 -22.45 -17.68 -42.71
C GLY A 375 -21.18 -16.85 -43.00
N GLY A 376 -20.02 -17.50 -43.19
CA GLY A 376 -18.78 -16.82 -43.56
C GLY A 376 -18.74 -16.60 -45.08
N LYS A 377 -18.26 -15.44 -45.54
CA LYS A 377 -18.15 -15.05 -46.97
C LYS A 377 -17.21 -15.97 -47.78
N GLY A 378 -17.50 -17.27 -47.89
CA GLY A 378 -16.63 -18.27 -48.51
C GLY A 378 -15.34 -18.56 -47.74
N LYS A 379 -15.21 -18.13 -46.48
CA LYS A 379 -14.00 -18.32 -45.67
C LYS A 379 -13.86 -19.78 -45.28
N VAL A 380 -12.71 -20.36 -45.60
CA VAL A 380 -12.35 -21.74 -45.24
C VAL A 380 -11.34 -21.67 -44.11
N LEU A 381 -11.70 -22.25 -42.97
CA LEU A 381 -10.81 -22.43 -41.83
C LEU A 381 -10.19 -23.82 -41.87
N GLN A 382 -9.00 -23.96 -41.31
CA GLN A 382 -8.31 -25.23 -41.13
C GLN A 382 -8.12 -25.52 -39.65
N GLY A 383 -8.20 -26.81 -39.31
CA GLY A 383 -7.93 -27.30 -37.97
C GLY A 383 -7.52 -28.76 -37.96
N THR A 384 -7.18 -29.25 -36.77
CA THR A 384 -6.76 -30.63 -36.53
C THR A 384 -7.64 -31.27 -35.47
N VAL A 385 -8.02 -32.53 -35.69
CA VAL A 385 -8.75 -33.30 -34.68
C VAL A 385 -7.86 -33.45 -33.44
N SER A 386 -8.29 -32.91 -32.31
CA SER A 386 -7.54 -33.05 -31.05
C SER A 386 -8.07 -34.22 -30.21
N ASN A 387 -9.39 -34.37 -30.14
CA ASN A 387 -10.02 -35.42 -29.34
C ASN A 387 -11.31 -35.96 -30.00
N ILE A 388 -11.57 -37.24 -29.80
CA ILE A 388 -12.79 -37.94 -30.24
C ILE A 388 -13.49 -38.45 -28.97
N ARG A 389 -14.67 -37.91 -28.68
CA ARG A 389 -15.51 -38.32 -27.55
C ARG A 389 -16.67 -39.19 -28.07
N SER A 390 -16.63 -40.48 -27.75
CA SER A 390 -17.70 -41.45 -28.04
C SER A 390 -18.42 -41.86 -26.76
N GLY A 391 -19.77 -41.83 -26.78
CA GLY A 391 -20.64 -42.25 -25.67
C GLY A 391 -21.81 -41.29 -25.39
N LEU A 392 -22.86 -41.81 -24.75
CA LEU A 392 -24.01 -41.03 -24.26
C LEU A 392 -23.59 -40.18 -23.05
N GLY A 393 -23.79 -38.85 -23.14
CA GLY A 393 -23.72 -37.89 -22.04
C GLY A 393 -22.33 -37.55 -21.51
N ARG A 394 -21.73 -36.43 -21.96
CA ARG A 394 -20.55 -35.80 -21.30
C ARG A 394 -20.46 -34.29 -21.56
N LEU A 395 -21.29 -33.52 -20.88
CA LEU A 395 -20.89 -32.18 -20.41
C LEU A 395 -20.66 -32.32 -18.90
N ASN A 396 -19.41 -32.16 -18.45
CA ASN A 396 -19.17 -32.01 -17.02
C ASN A 396 -19.61 -30.58 -16.63
N PRO A 397 -20.32 -30.39 -15.50
CA PRO A 397 -20.50 -29.06 -14.92
C PRO A 397 -19.13 -28.40 -14.73
N GLY A 398 -18.85 -27.32 -15.46
CA GLY A 398 -17.56 -26.62 -15.42
C GLY A 398 -16.70 -26.71 -16.69
N ASP A 399 -17.12 -27.39 -17.76
CA ASP A 399 -16.51 -27.17 -19.08
C ASP A 399 -16.99 -25.79 -19.60
N ASP A 400 -16.10 -24.79 -19.59
CA ASP A 400 -16.36 -23.40 -20.04
C ASP A 400 -16.63 -23.35 -21.57
N GLN A 401 -17.83 -23.74 -21.97
CA GLN A 401 -18.31 -23.73 -23.35
C GLN A 401 -19.38 -22.67 -23.55
N VAL A 402 -19.43 -22.08 -24.74
CA VAL A 402 -20.30 -20.95 -25.09
C VAL A 402 -21.69 -21.41 -25.51
N ILE A 403 -21.78 -22.51 -26.27
CA ILE A 403 -23.06 -23.09 -26.70
C ILE A 403 -23.06 -24.59 -26.37
N PRO A 404 -23.90 -25.07 -25.43
CA PRO A 404 -24.17 -26.49 -25.31
C PRO A 404 -25.03 -26.92 -26.49
N ILE A 405 -24.50 -27.76 -27.36
CA ILE A 405 -25.28 -28.35 -28.45
C ILE A 405 -26.10 -29.49 -27.83
N PRO A 406 -27.42 -29.59 -28.08
CA PRO A 406 -28.25 -30.66 -27.51
C PRO A 406 -27.65 -32.04 -27.81
N GLU A 407 -27.78 -32.97 -26.86
CA GLU A 407 -27.27 -34.34 -27.01
C GLU A 407 -27.85 -34.99 -28.27
N ASN A 408 -26.95 -35.45 -29.13
CA ASN A 408 -27.34 -35.94 -30.43
C ASN A 408 -28.07 -37.29 -30.35
N TYR A 409 -29.02 -37.39 -31.29
CA TYR A 409 -29.61 -38.56 -31.92
C TYR A 409 -28.79 -39.87 -31.79
N PRO A 410 -29.47 -41.04 -31.71
CA PRO A 410 -28.78 -42.32 -31.61
C PRO A 410 -27.74 -42.49 -32.73
N ARG A 411 -26.49 -42.84 -32.36
CA ARG A 411 -25.33 -43.20 -33.24
C ARG A 411 -24.47 -42.07 -33.80
N GLN A 412 -24.41 -40.90 -33.15
CA GLN A 412 -23.43 -39.85 -33.46
C GLN A 412 -22.39 -39.71 -32.34
N SER A 413 -21.15 -39.35 -32.69
CA SER A 413 -20.07 -39.04 -31.74
C SER A 413 -19.50 -37.63 -31.97
N GLN A 414 -19.04 -37.01 -30.89
CA GLN A 414 -18.47 -35.67 -30.89
C GLN A 414 -16.96 -35.74 -31.16
N VAL A 415 -16.52 -35.07 -32.22
CA VAL A 415 -15.13 -34.88 -32.58
C VAL A 415 -14.78 -33.42 -32.35
N ARG A 416 -13.81 -33.18 -31.45
CA ARG A 416 -13.26 -31.84 -31.21
C ARG A 416 -12.11 -31.58 -32.17
N VAL A 417 -12.22 -30.49 -32.92
CA VAL A 417 -11.20 -30.01 -33.85
C VAL A 417 -10.67 -28.68 -33.35
N GLU A 418 -9.38 -28.62 -33.03
CA GLU A 418 -8.72 -27.36 -32.68
C GLU A 418 -8.41 -26.57 -33.96
N LEU A 419 -8.68 -25.26 -33.91
CA LEU A 419 -8.45 -24.36 -35.04
C LEU A 419 -7.00 -23.89 -35.04
N ASP A 420 -6.40 -23.76 -36.23
CA ASP A 420 -5.02 -23.27 -36.35
C ASP A 420 -4.94 -21.78 -35.97
N ALA A 421 -3.89 -21.38 -35.22
CA ALA A 421 -3.77 -20.06 -34.59
C ALA A 421 -3.61 -18.87 -35.56
N ASP A 422 -3.11 -19.09 -36.78
CA ASP A 422 -2.68 -18.05 -37.72
C ASP A 422 -3.77 -17.51 -38.65
N GLN A 423 -5.05 -17.73 -38.33
CA GLN A 423 -6.16 -17.35 -39.20
C GLN A 423 -6.75 -15.99 -38.77
N ASP A 424 -7.09 -15.12 -39.72
CA ASP A 424 -7.82 -13.88 -39.42
C ASP A 424 -9.23 -14.23 -38.90
N TRP A 425 -9.62 -13.68 -37.75
CA TRP A 425 -10.84 -14.07 -37.05
C TRP A 425 -12.04 -13.16 -37.30
N GLY A 426 -11.87 -12.15 -38.17
CA GLY A 426 -12.95 -11.28 -38.62
C GLY A 426 -13.45 -10.33 -37.53
N GLU A 427 -13.27 -9.02 -37.74
CA GLU A 427 -13.80 -7.99 -36.86
C GLU A 427 -15.34 -8.07 -36.81
N GLY A 428 -15.90 -8.21 -35.60
CA GLY A 428 -17.33 -8.05 -35.32
C GLY A 428 -18.18 -9.33 -35.31
N ASN A 429 -17.60 -10.53 -35.47
CA ASN A 429 -18.36 -11.79 -35.52
C ASN A 429 -18.19 -12.70 -34.29
N PHE A 430 -17.86 -12.15 -33.11
CA PHE A 430 -17.58 -12.96 -31.90
C PHE A 430 -16.54 -14.07 -32.15
N CYS A 431 -15.54 -13.80 -33.00
CA CYS A 431 -14.56 -14.79 -33.42
C CYS A 431 -15.18 -16.08 -34.00
N TYR A 432 -16.31 -15.92 -34.70
CA TYR A 432 -17.15 -16.97 -35.28
C TYR A 432 -17.70 -17.99 -34.29
N VAL A 433 -17.62 -17.75 -32.99
CA VAL A 433 -18.20 -18.63 -31.98
C VAL A 433 -19.72 -18.64 -32.14
N GLY A 434 -20.30 -19.83 -32.15
CA GLY A 434 -21.71 -20.09 -32.43
C GLY A 434 -22.08 -20.22 -33.90
N TYR A 435 -21.13 -19.98 -34.84
CA TYR A 435 -21.38 -20.26 -36.24
C TYR A 435 -21.41 -21.76 -36.49
N THR A 436 -22.35 -22.19 -37.32
CA THR A 436 -22.37 -23.54 -37.86
C THR A 436 -21.44 -23.65 -39.06
N ALA A 437 -20.80 -24.81 -39.17
CA ALA A 437 -19.88 -25.08 -40.26
C ALA A 437 -20.10 -26.47 -40.86
N ARG A 438 -19.75 -26.59 -42.15
CA ARG A 438 -19.55 -27.88 -42.79
C ARG A 438 -18.09 -28.27 -42.65
N VAL A 439 -17.84 -29.50 -42.22
CA VAL A 439 -16.49 -30.01 -42.00
C VAL A 439 -16.23 -31.16 -42.94
N THR A 440 -15.08 -31.12 -43.61
CA THR A 440 -14.57 -32.22 -44.43
C THR A 440 -13.25 -32.69 -43.83
N PHE A 441 -13.24 -33.91 -43.30
CA PHE A 441 -12.02 -34.55 -42.82
C PHE A 441 -11.23 -35.11 -43.99
N GLN A 442 -9.94 -34.79 -44.06
CA GLN A 442 -9.01 -35.31 -45.04
C GLN A 442 -8.41 -36.60 -44.48
N ILE A 443 -8.94 -37.73 -44.93
CA ILE A 443 -8.43 -39.04 -44.52
C ILE A 443 -7.17 -39.30 -45.34
N LEU A 444 -6.05 -39.51 -44.66
CA LEU A 444 -4.84 -40.01 -45.30
C LEU A 444 -5.09 -41.48 -45.68
N PRO A 445 -4.82 -41.89 -46.95
CA PRO A 445 -5.10 -43.24 -47.43
C PRO A 445 -4.32 -44.34 -46.71
#